data_AF-A0A356FFH5-F1
#
_entry.id   AF-A0A356FFH5-F1
#
_cell.length_a   1.000
_cell.length_b   1.000
_cell.length_c   1.000
_cell.angle_alpha   90.00
_cell.angle_beta   90.00
_cell.angle_gamma   90.00
#
_symmetry.space_group_name_H-M   'P 1'
#
loop_
_entity.id
_entity.type
_entity.pdbx_description
1 polymer ?
#
loop_
_entity_poly.entity_id
_entity_poly.type
_entity_poly.pdbx_seq_one_letter_code
_entity_poly.pdbx_strand_id
1 'polypeptide(L)'
;MKHLTIIKALLVLTLTLPVSAGEKTLPDPDGKPADLSKPVQVYILLGQSNMLGAGKIKGGDGSLGHAVKEKNLYPYLVDKAGNWTERKDVRNVRVMGSGTGGMRGFNNEWMTIKGGKIGPEFGIGHHVGTAVDAPVLILKSCIGNRALGWDLLPPGGEGFEFTDKKGVTWVHPGYKGSPERWVKGTEPKKIKWYAG
;
A
#
# COMPACT_ATOMS: atom_id res chain seq x y z
N MET A 1 10.77 16.71 -65.56
CA MET A 1 11.32 16.85 -64.19
C MET A 1 10.31 16.28 -63.20
N LYS A 2 10.58 15.11 -62.62
CA LYS A 2 9.71 14.47 -61.62
C LYS A 2 10.32 14.74 -60.24
N HIS A 3 9.60 15.43 -59.36
CA HIS A 3 10.04 15.70 -58.00
C HIS A 3 9.91 14.42 -57.16
N LEU A 4 11.04 13.92 -56.66
CA LEU A 4 11.13 12.77 -55.78
C LEU A 4 11.13 13.26 -54.33
N THR A 5 10.02 13.06 -53.61
CA THR A 5 9.90 13.38 -52.19
C THR A 5 10.59 12.31 -51.35
N ILE A 6 11.72 12.64 -50.74
CA ILE A 6 12.46 11.75 -49.83
C ILE A 6 11.78 11.79 -48.46
N ILE A 7 11.12 10.69 -48.08
CA ILE A 7 10.61 10.48 -46.72
C ILE A 7 11.79 10.08 -45.84
N LYS A 8 12.17 10.96 -44.90
CA LYS A 8 13.13 10.64 -43.84
C LYS A 8 12.41 9.76 -42.80
N ALA A 9 12.67 8.46 -42.84
CA ALA A 9 12.23 7.54 -41.79
C ALA A 9 13.08 7.80 -40.52
N LEU A 10 12.44 8.30 -39.46
CA LEU A 10 13.05 8.43 -38.14
C LEU A 10 13.02 7.06 -37.47
N LEU A 11 14.18 6.38 -37.40
CA LEU A 11 14.35 5.13 -36.70
C LEU A 11 14.35 5.40 -35.18
N VAL A 12 13.22 5.15 -34.50
CA VAL A 12 13.16 5.17 -33.04
C VAL A 12 13.75 3.87 -32.52
N LEU A 13 15.00 3.91 -32.08
CA LEU A 13 15.66 2.81 -31.40
C LEU A 13 15.13 2.73 -29.96
N THR A 14 14.08 1.93 -29.73
CA THR A 14 13.64 1.59 -28.38
C THR A 14 14.69 0.67 -27.74
N LEU A 15 15.55 1.22 -26.88
CA LEU A 15 16.36 0.42 -25.96
C LEU A 15 15.41 -0.27 -24.97
N THR A 16 14.99 -1.50 -25.29
CA THR A 16 14.46 -2.42 -24.29
C THR A 16 15.63 -2.92 -23.47
N LEU A 17 15.93 -2.25 -22.36
CA LEU A 17 16.78 -2.84 -21.32
C LEU A 17 16.05 -4.08 -20.81
N PRO A 18 16.62 -5.30 -20.94
CA PRO A 18 16.11 -6.41 -20.19
C PRO A 18 16.47 -6.12 -18.73
N VAL A 19 15.49 -5.68 -17.93
CA VAL A 19 15.59 -5.79 -16.47
C VAL A 19 15.49 -7.28 -16.18
N SER A 20 16.60 -7.99 -16.35
CA SER A 20 16.81 -9.29 -15.71
C SER A 20 17.23 -8.97 -14.28
N ALA A 21 16.28 -8.49 -13.48
CA ALA A 21 16.37 -8.63 -12.05
C ALA A 21 16.19 -10.12 -11.78
N GLY A 22 17.28 -10.89 -11.90
CA GLY A 22 17.30 -12.20 -11.27
C GLY A 22 16.91 -11.96 -9.82
N GLU A 23 15.78 -12.50 -9.37
CA GLU A 23 15.27 -12.32 -8.02
C GLU A 23 16.37 -12.76 -7.06
N LYS A 24 17.13 -11.79 -6.56
CA LYS A 24 18.12 -12.05 -5.51
C LYS A 24 17.29 -12.36 -4.29
N THR A 25 17.10 -13.66 -4.05
CA THR A 25 16.36 -14.15 -2.89
C THR A 25 16.91 -13.46 -1.64
N LEU A 26 16.03 -12.77 -0.89
CA LEU A 26 16.44 -12.18 0.38
C LEU A 26 16.95 -13.31 1.29
N PRO A 27 18.01 -13.07 2.09
CA PRO A 27 18.47 -14.05 3.06
C PRO A 27 17.41 -14.28 4.13
N ASP A 28 17.46 -15.46 4.76
CA ASP A 28 16.71 -15.72 5.98
C ASP A 28 17.06 -14.67 7.05
N PRO A 29 16.09 -14.20 7.85
CA PRO A 29 16.38 -13.35 8.98
C PRO A 29 17.39 -14.02 9.92
N ASP A 30 18.40 -13.27 10.37
CA ASP A 30 19.45 -13.79 11.26
C ASP A 30 18.99 -13.94 12.72
N GLY A 31 17.75 -13.55 13.02
CA GLY A 31 17.13 -13.62 14.34
C GLY A 31 17.70 -12.63 15.35
N LYS A 32 18.57 -11.70 14.93
CA LYS A 32 19.16 -10.69 15.80
C LYS A 32 18.28 -9.44 15.86
N PRO A 33 18.24 -8.74 17.01
CA PRO A 33 17.61 -7.44 17.09
C PRO A 33 18.40 -6.40 16.28
N ALA A 34 17.72 -5.34 15.84
CA ALA A 34 18.39 -4.17 15.28
C ALA A 34 19.21 -3.41 16.34
N ASP A 35 20.21 -2.66 15.89
CA ASP A 35 20.97 -1.73 16.73
C ASP A 35 20.12 -0.51 17.13
N LEU A 36 19.64 -0.51 18.38
CA LEU A 36 18.78 0.55 18.91
C LEU A 36 19.51 1.86 19.22
N SER A 37 20.84 1.94 19.04
CA SER A 37 21.57 3.22 19.10
C SER A 37 21.30 4.09 17.88
N LYS A 38 20.82 3.49 16.77
CA LYS A 38 20.49 4.18 15.53
C LYS A 38 19.06 4.72 15.53
N PRO A 39 18.79 5.85 14.85
CA PRO A 39 17.43 6.34 14.66
C PRO A 39 16.53 5.33 13.95
N VAL A 40 15.32 5.14 14.47
CA VAL A 40 14.31 4.27 13.87
C VAL A 40 13.88 4.82 12.51
N GLN A 41 13.92 3.98 11.49
CA GLN A 41 13.39 4.28 10.16
C GLN A 41 11.92 3.89 10.08
N VAL A 42 11.04 4.88 9.95
CA VAL A 42 9.59 4.69 9.94
C VAL A 42 9.07 4.72 8.50
N TYR A 43 8.48 3.61 8.07
CA TYR A 43 7.82 3.50 6.78
C TYR A 43 6.31 3.46 6.99
N ILE A 44 5.64 4.49 6.46
CA ILE A 44 4.20 4.65 6.62
C ILE A 44 3.49 3.95 5.46
N LEU A 45 2.65 2.98 5.78
CA LEU A 45 1.79 2.27 4.83
C LEU A 45 0.38 2.84 4.89
N LEU A 46 0.04 3.69 3.92
CA LEU A 46 -1.27 4.31 3.74
C LEU A 46 -1.96 3.78 2.48
N GLY A 47 -3.30 3.79 2.50
CA GLY A 47 -4.11 3.39 1.36
C GLY A 47 -5.46 2.82 1.77
N GLN A 48 -6.14 2.20 0.80
CA GLN A 48 -7.46 1.60 0.96
C GLN A 48 -7.40 0.08 1.24
N SER A 49 -8.36 -0.69 0.72
CA SER A 49 -8.58 -2.12 0.97
C SER A 49 -7.39 -3.01 0.57
N ASN A 50 -6.70 -2.71 -0.54
CA ASN A 50 -5.53 -3.49 -0.97
C ASN A 50 -4.35 -3.32 0.00
N MET A 51 -4.17 -2.11 0.56
CA MET A 51 -3.20 -1.88 1.63
C MET A 51 -3.66 -2.56 2.92
N LEU A 52 -4.95 -2.47 3.27
CA LEU A 52 -5.54 -3.14 4.43
C LEU A 52 -5.22 -4.64 4.44
N GLY A 53 -5.28 -5.25 3.27
CA GLY A 53 -4.92 -6.63 3.04
C GLY A 53 -6.14 -7.52 2.95
N ALA A 54 -6.41 -8.01 1.73
CA ALA A 54 -7.44 -8.99 1.45
C ALA A 54 -6.87 -10.34 0.98
N GLY A 55 -5.54 -10.45 0.82
CA GLY A 55 -4.88 -11.68 0.40
C GLY A 55 -5.01 -12.76 1.46
N LYS A 56 -5.46 -13.97 1.09
CA LYS A 56 -5.66 -15.07 2.04
C LYS A 56 -4.32 -15.73 2.38
N ILE A 57 -4.06 -16.00 3.66
CA ILE A 57 -2.86 -16.74 4.07
C ILE A 57 -3.02 -18.24 3.77
N LYS A 58 -4.17 -18.81 4.11
CA LYS A 58 -4.48 -20.24 3.94
C LYS A 58 -5.46 -20.45 2.78
N GLY A 59 -5.37 -21.58 2.10
CA GLY A 59 -6.25 -21.98 1.00
C GLY A 59 -5.47 -22.75 -0.07
N GLY A 60 -6.14 -23.01 -1.21
CA GLY A 60 -5.49 -23.56 -2.41
C GLY A 60 -4.85 -22.46 -3.25
N ASP A 61 -4.96 -22.59 -4.57
CA ASP A 61 -4.40 -21.63 -5.52
C ASP A 61 -4.90 -20.20 -5.24
N GLY A 62 -3.98 -19.24 -5.32
CA GLY A 62 -4.19 -17.83 -4.97
C GLY A 62 -4.01 -17.48 -3.48
N SER A 63 -3.72 -18.44 -2.60
CA SER A 63 -3.32 -18.16 -1.20
C SER A 63 -1.81 -17.98 -1.06
N LEU A 64 -1.38 -17.24 -0.03
CA LEU A 64 0.04 -17.08 0.29
C LEU A 64 0.69 -18.42 0.63
N GLY A 65 0.01 -19.28 1.39
CA GLY A 65 0.51 -20.60 1.78
C GLY A 65 0.83 -21.46 0.55
N HIS A 66 -0.08 -21.49 -0.43
CA HIS A 66 0.14 -22.20 -1.69
C HIS A 66 1.29 -21.58 -2.51
N ALA A 67 1.34 -20.24 -2.60
CA ALA A 67 2.41 -19.54 -3.30
C ALA A 67 3.81 -19.87 -2.72
N VAL A 68 3.93 -19.86 -1.39
CA VAL A 68 5.22 -20.05 -0.71
C VAL A 68 5.60 -21.53 -0.61
N LYS A 69 4.68 -22.39 -0.18
CA LYS A 69 5.00 -23.78 0.17
C LYS A 69 4.91 -24.75 -0.99
N GLU A 70 4.08 -24.45 -2.00
CA GLU A 70 3.88 -25.35 -3.16
C GLU A 70 4.50 -24.78 -4.43
N LYS A 71 4.41 -23.46 -4.66
CA LYS A 71 5.00 -22.80 -5.84
C LYS A 71 6.40 -22.22 -5.60
N ASN A 72 6.94 -22.35 -4.38
CA ASN A 72 8.26 -21.84 -3.99
C ASN A 72 8.50 -20.36 -4.30
N LEU A 73 7.43 -19.54 -4.26
CA LEU A 73 7.52 -18.09 -4.41
C LEU A 73 7.81 -17.45 -3.06
N TYR A 74 8.54 -16.33 -3.05
CA TYR A 74 8.88 -15.60 -1.82
C TYR A 74 9.53 -16.49 -0.74
N PRO A 75 10.57 -17.27 -1.07
CA PRO A 75 11.16 -18.25 -0.15
C PRO A 75 11.67 -17.63 1.16
N TYR A 76 12.02 -16.33 1.15
CA TYR A 76 12.42 -15.56 2.33
C TYR A 76 11.34 -15.39 3.40
N LEU A 77 10.10 -15.80 3.14
CA LEU A 77 9.01 -15.76 4.11
C LEU A 77 8.98 -17.01 5.01
N VAL A 78 9.66 -18.09 4.63
CA VAL A 78 9.71 -19.34 5.40
C VAL A 78 11.12 -19.76 5.74
N ASP A 79 11.31 -20.35 6.91
CA ASP A 79 12.58 -20.97 7.30
C ASP A 79 12.77 -22.35 6.63
N LYS A 80 13.93 -22.96 6.86
CA LYS A 80 14.24 -24.31 6.36
C LYS A 80 13.29 -25.40 6.85
N ALA A 81 12.55 -25.18 7.93
CA ALA A 81 11.54 -26.09 8.44
C ALA A 81 10.13 -25.79 7.89
N GLY A 82 9.98 -24.78 7.03
CA GLY A 82 8.71 -24.37 6.42
C GLY A 82 7.81 -23.54 7.34
N ASN A 83 8.34 -23.04 8.46
CA ASN A 83 7.65 -22.11 9.34
C ASN A 83 7.80 -20.68 8.84
N TRP A 84 6.82 -19.81 9.11
CA TRP A 84 6.97 -18.39 8.79
C TRP A 84 8.14 -17.79 9.56
N THR A 85 9.02 -17.10 8.85
CA THR A 85 10.15 -16.40 9.46
C THR A 85 9.67 -15.25 10.37
N GLU A 86 10.50 -14.86 11.32
CA GLU A 86 10.30 -13.68 12.15
C GLU A 86 11.51 -12.75 12.08
N ARG A 87 11.24 -11.46 11.91
CA ARG A 87 12.21 -10.37 11.86
C ARG A 87 12.25 -9.64 13.20
N LYS A 88 13.38 -9.70 13.91
CA LYS A 88 13.58 -9.00 15.19
C LYS A 88 14.16 -7.59 15.03
N ASP A 89 14.43 -7.20 13.80
CA ASP A 89 14.92 -5.89 13.35
C ASP A 89 13.78 -5.01 12.78
N VAL A 90 12.63 -5.61 12.45
CA VAL A 90 11.47 -4.93 11.86
C VAL A 90 10.25 -5.04 12.77
N ARG A 91 9.78 -3.91 13.28
CA ARG A 91 8.52 -3.82 14.03
C ARG A 91 7.34 -3.60 13.08
N ASN A 92 6.32 -4.44 13.21
CA ASN A 92 5.06 -4.34 12.47
C ASN A 92 3.98 -3.76 13.37
N VAL A 93 3.57 -2.52 13.09
CA VAL A 93 2.53 -1.81 13.84
C VAL A 93 1.38 -1.45 12.92
N ARG A 94 0.16 -1.69 13.38
CA ARG A 94 -1.05 -1.22 12.69
C ARG A 94 -1.94 -0.43 13.63
N VAL A 95 -2.29 0.76 13.16
CA VAL A 95 -3.26 1.66 13.78
C VAL A 95 -4.33 2.02 12.76
N MET A 96 -5.50 2.44 13.22
CA MET A 96 -6.55 2.94 12.34
C MET A 96 -7.48 3.87 13.10
N GLY A 97 -7.77 5.04 12.55
CA GLY A 97 -8.90 5.89 12.93
C GLY A 97 -10.00 5.82 11.88
N SER A 98 -11.20 6.28 12.22
CA SER A 98 -12.29 6.41 11.25
C SER A 98 -13.17 7.60 11.57
N GLY A 99 -13.28 8.54 10.63
CA GLY A 99 -14.03 9.78 10.83
C GLY A 99 -13.54 10.51 12.08
N THR A 100 -14.47 10.90 12.95
CA THR A 100 -14.19 11.59 14.21
C THR A 100 -13.87 10.64 15.38
N GLY A 101 -13.79 9.33 15.14
CA GLY A 101 -13.43 8.33 16.14
C GLY A 101 -11.94 8.32 16.48
N GLY A 102 -11.60 7.93 17.71
CA GLY A 102 -10.22 7.80 18.16
C GLY A 102 -9.42 6.72 17.42
N MET A 103 -8.10 6.81 17.54
CA MET A 103 -7.17 5.80 17.00
C MET A 103 -7.32 4.47 17.72
N ARG A 104 -7.42 3.37 16.97
CA ARG A 104 -7.36 1.99 17.48
C ARG A 104 -6.07 1.30 17.06
N GLY A 105 -5.38 0.65 18.00
CA GLY A 105 -4.28 -0.27 17.72
C GLY A 105 -4.77 -1.67 17.40
N PHE A 106 -4.10 -2.37 16.47
CA PHE A 106 -4.46 -3.74 16.06
C PHE A 106 -3.36 -4.74 16.35
N ASN A 107 -2.12 -4.39 16.01
CA ASN A 107 -0.94 -5.18 16.30
C ASN A 107 0.24 -4.25 16.56
N ASN A 108 1.15 -4.74 17.37
CA ASN A 108 2.44 -4.12 17.66
C ASN A 108 3.40 -5.25 18.02
N GLU A 109 4.05 -5.82 17.02
CA GLU A 109 4.80 -7.07 17.15
C GLU A 109 6.00 -7.10 16.21
N TRP A 110 6.88 -8.08 16.39
CA TRP A 110 7.92 -8.39 15.42
C TRP A 110 7.30 -8.89 14.12
N MET A 111 7.94 -8.58 12.99
CA MET A 111 7.36 -8.88 11.70
C MET A 111 7.44 -10.37 11.39
N THR A 112 6.27 -11.00 11.38
CA THR A 112 6.05 -12.39 10.99
C THR A 112 4.61 -12.56 10.50
N ILE A 113 4.36 -13.50 9.60
CA ILE A 113 3.03 -13.76 9.05
C ILE A 113 2.12 -14.37 10.13
N LYS A 114 1.05 -13.65 10.47
CA LYS A 114 0.04 -14.04 11.45
C LYS A 114 -1.38 -13.75 10.94
N GLY A 115 -2.36 -14.37 11.58
CA GLY A 115 -3.78 -14.17 11.26
C GLY A 115 -4.25 -14.88 9.99
N GLY A 116 -5.27 -14.33 9.35
CA GLY A 116 -5.92 -14.95 8.17
C GLY A 116 -5.71 -14.21 6.84
N LYS A 117 -5.28 -12.95 6.88
CA LYS A 117 -5.12 -12.10 5.70
C LYS A 117 -3.79 -11.36 5.72
N ILE A 118 -3.28 -11.04 4.53
CA ILE A 118 -2.10 -10.19 4.32
C ILE A 118 -2.42 -9.00 3.43
N GLY A 119 -1.73 -7.90 3.67
CA GLY A 119 -1.47 -6.87 2.67
C GLY A 119 0.00 -6.91 2.22
N PRO A 120 0.52 -5.81 1.65
CA PRO A 120 1.89 -5.75 1.15
C PRO A 120 2.95 -5.60 2.26
N GLU A 121 2.55 -5.46 3.52
CA GLU A 121 3.45 -5.12 4.65
C GLU A 121 4.61 -6.10 4.83
N PHE A 122 4.40 -7.40 4.60
CA PHE A 122 5.43 -8.42 4.79
C PHE A 122 6.45 -8.40 3.64
N GLY A 123 5.99 -8.21 2.40
CA GLY A 123 6.90 -8.02 1.27
C GLY A 123 7.76 -6.77 1.47
N ILE A 124 7.13 -5.64 1.74
CA ILE A 124 7.83 -4.36 1.97
C ILE A 124 8.79 -4.47 3.15
N GLY A 125 8.28 -4.89 4.31
CA GLY A 125 9.06 -4.96 5.55
C GLY A 125 10.29 -5.87 5.45
N HIS A 126 10.16 -7.00 4.77
CA HIS A 126 11.31 -7.87 4.53
C HIS A 126 12.38 -7.21 3.67
N HIS A 127 11.99 -6.55 2.57
CA HIS A 127 12.95 -5.89 1.68
C HIS A 127 13.62 -4.70 2.36
N VAL A 128 12.85 -3.83 3.05
CA VAL A 128 13.42 -2.62 3.64
C VAL A 128 14.35 -2.93 4.80
N GLY A 129 14.03 -3.86 5.70
CA GLY A 129 14.94 -4.14 6.81
C GLY A 129 16.18 -4.91 6.36
N THR A 130 16.17 -5.56 5.19
CA THR A 130 17.41 -6.12 4.60
C THR A 130 18.26 -5.02 3.98
N ALA A 131 17.62 -4.00 3.40
CA ALA A 131 18.32 -2.89 2.74
C ALA A 131 18.87 -1.84 3.72
N VAL A 132 18.35 -1.80 4.95
CA VAL A 132 18.63 -0.73 5.92
C VAL A 132 19.32 -1.30 7.15
N ASP A 133 20.50 -0.76 7.47
CA ASP A 133 21.23 -1.06 8.70
C ASP A 133 20.79 -0.12 9.84
N ALA A 134 19.52 -0.21 10.23
CA ALA A 134 18.88 0.54 11.31
C ALA A 134 17.57 -0.16 11.76
N PRO A 135 17.05 0.09 12.97
CA PRO A 135 15.76 -0.44 13.39
C PRO A 135 14.64 0.09 12.50
N VAL A 136 13.78 -0.80 12.02
CA VAL A 136 12.68 -0.46 11.12
C VAL A 136 11.33 -0.53 11.84
N LEU A 137 10.49 0.48 11.61
CA LEU A 137 9.08 0.45 11.96
C LEU A 137 8.24 0.51 10.67
N ILE A 138 7.52 -0.57 10.38
CA ILE A 138 6.41 -0.55 9.43
C ILE A 138 5.16 -0.07 10.16
N LEU A 139 4.73 1.16 9.89
CA LEU A 139 3.55 1.77 10.48
C LEU A 139 2.40 1.78 9.46
N LYS A 140 1.48 0.84 9.61
CA LYS A 140 0.30 0.71 8.75
C LYS A 140 -0.88 1.48 9.31
N SER A 141 -1.39 2.44 8.53
CA SER A 141 -2.54 3.28 8.89
C SER A 141 -3.53 3.40 7.74
N CYS A 142 -3.97 2.27 7.20
CA CYS A 142 -4.88 2.20 6.07
C CYS A 142 -6.31 1.81 6.51
N ILE A 143 -7.30 2.24 5.73
CA ILE A 143 -8.71 1.94 5.96
C ILE A 143 -9.44 1.83 4.61
N GLY A 144 -10.27 0.81 4.45
CA GLY A 144 -11.02 0.58 3.21
C GLY A 144 -12.09 1.64 2.98
N ASN A 145 -12.48 1.82 1.71
CA ASN A 145 -13.54 2.75 1.31
C ASN A 145 -13.28 4.19 1.78
N ARG A 146 -12.09 4.73 1.48
CA ARG A 146 -11.69 6.11 1.79
C ARG A 146 -11.12 6.80 0.57
N ALA A 147 -11.77 7.83 0.07
CA ALA A 147 -11.37 8.54 -1.14
C ALA A 147 -10.28 9.58 -0.85
N LEU A 148 -9.37 9.78 -1.82
CA LEU A 148 -8.40 10.88 -1.77
C LEU A 148 -9.09 12.25 -1.82
N GLY A 149 -10.14 12.37 -2.62
CA GLY A 149 -10.87 13.63 -2.81
C GLY A 149 -11.80 14.02 -1.67
N TRP A 150 -11.82 13.27 -0.56
CA TRP A 150 -12.66 13.62 0.59
C TRP A 150 -12.06 13.13 1.92
N ASP A 151 -11.92 11.83 2.12
CA ASP A 151 -11.46 11.29 3.41
C ASP A 151 -9.99 11.59 3.72
N LEU A 152 -9.14 11.70 2.69
CA LEU A 152 -7.72 12.04 2.83
C LEU A 152 -7.43 13.43 2.23
N LEU A 153 -8.43 14.30 2.21
CA LEU A 153 -8.28 15.65 1.73
C LEU A 153 -7.38 16.43 2.71
N PRO A 154 -6.30 17.07 2.24
CA PRO A 154 -5.40 17.80 3.13
C PRO A 154 -6.10 19.01 3.78
N PRO A 155 -5.60 19.50 4.93
CA PRO A 155 -6.09 20.73 5.52
C PRO A 155 -6.09 21.88 4.51
N GLY A 156 -7.23 22.56 4.38
CA GLY A 156 -7.41 23.66 3.42
C GLY A 156 -7.69 23.22 1.98
N GLY A 157 -7.80 21.92 1.70
CA GLY A 157 -8.15 21.42 0.37
C GLY A 157 -9.50 21.95 -0.12
N GLU A 158 -9.54 22.37 -1.38
CA GLU A 158 -10.73 22.93 -2.01
C GLU A 158 -11.74 21.84 -2.39
N GLY A 159 -13.01 22.22 -2.44
CA GLY A 159 -14.06 21.39 -3.01
C GLY A 159 -14.01 21.43 -4.54
N PHE A 160 -14.70 20.50 -5.18
CA PHE A 160 -14.78 20.46 -6.64
C PHE A 160 -16.15 19.96 -7.11
N GLU A 161 -16.49 20.27 -8.35
CA GLU A 161 -17.66 19.71 -9.01
C GLU A 161 -17.23 18.65 -10.04
N PHE A 162 -18.00 17.58 -10.15
CA PHE A 162 -17.77 16.51 -11.11
C PHE A 162 -19.07 16.11 -11.79
N THR A 163 -19.16 16.27 -13.11
CA THR A 163 -20.29 15.75 -13.89
C THR A 163 -19.99 14.33 -14.35
N ASP A 164 -20.82 13.38 -13.91
CA ASP A 164 -20.66 11.99 -14.31
C ASP A 164 -21.16 11.72 -15.74
N LYS A 165 -20.95 10.49 -16.22
CA LYS A 165 -21.36 10.07 -17.56
C LYS A 165 -22.88 10.11 -17.81
N LYS A 166 -23.69 10.24 -16.75
CA LYS A 166 -25.15 10.37 -16.83
C LYS A 166 -25.59 11.84 -16.82
N GLY A 167 -24.66 12.79 -16.83
CA GLY A 167 -24.93 14.23 -16.80
C GLY A 167 -25.27 14.77 -15.40
N VAL A 168 -25.13 13.96 -14.34
CA VAL A 168 -25.37 14.41 -12.97
C VAL A 168 -24.13 15.13 -12.47
N THR A 169 -24.29 16.39 -12.05
CA THR A 169 -23.21 17.17 -11.44
C THR A 169 -23.20 16.94 -9.93
N TRP A 170 -22.10 16.40 -9.43
CA TRP A 170 -21.84 16.16 -8.02
C TRP A 170 -20.96 17.27 -7.47
N VAL A 171 -21.34 17.83 -6.33
CA VAL A 171 -20.51 18.76 -5.56
C VAL A 171 -19.80 17.95 -4.47
N HIS A 172 -18.47 18.00 -4.46
CA HIS A 172 -17.62 17.49 -3.40
C HIS A 172 -17.14 18.65 -2.54
N PRO A 173 -17.28 18.58 -1.20
CA PRO A 173 -16.89 19.69 -0.36
C PRO A 173 -15.38 19.79 -0.19
N GLY A 174 -14.90 20.98 0.16
CA GLY A 174 -13.55 21.18 0.66
C GLY A 174 -13.38 20.68 2.10
N TYR A 175 -12.18 20.89 2.64
CA TYR A 175 -11.78 20.50 4.00
C TYR A 175 -12.82 20.90 5.05
N LYS A 176 -13.12 19.99 5.99
CA LYS A 176 -14.19 20.09 7.00
C LYS A 176 -15.63 20.13 6.48
N GLY A 177 -15.87 19.97 5.17
CA GLY A 177 -17.22 19.87 4.65
C GLY A 177 -17.79 18.43 4.66
N SER A 178 -19.11 18.32 4.58
CA SER A 178 -19.86 17.07 4.75
C SER A 178 -21.20 17.16 4.01
N PRO A 179 -21.71 16.10 3.35
CA PRO A 179 -21.15 14.74 3.23
C PRO A 179 -20.12 14.61 2.10
N GLU A 180 -19.71 13.39 1.74
CA GLU A 180 -18.74 13.11 0.65
C GLU A 180 -19.03 13.83 -0.65
N ARG A 181 -20.32 13.86 -1.02
CA ARG A 181 -20.83 14.59 -2.16
C ARG A 181 -22.35 14.73 -2.10
N TRP A 182 -22.88 15.67 -2.85
CA TRP A 182 -24.32 15.81 -3.10
C TRP A 182 -24.58 16.24 -4.54
N VAL A 183 -25.82 16.10 -5.00
CA VAL A 183 -26.22 16.55 -6.34
C VAL A 183 -26.29 18.08 -6.34
N LYS A 184 -25.71 18.73 -7.33
CA LYS A 184 -25.72 20.20 -7.45
C LYS A 184 -27.16 20.73 -7.44
N GLY A 185 -27.39 21.78 -6.65
CA GLY A 185 -28.72 22.37 -6.45
C GLY A 185 -29.59 21.65 -5.41
N THR A 186 -29.09 20.58 -4.76
CA THR A 186 -29.78 19.92 -3.64
C THR A 186 -29.14 20.27 -2.30
N GLU A 187 -29.94 20.22 -1.22
CA GLU A 187 -29.44 20.43 0.14
C GLU A 187 -28.62 19.21 0.63
N PRO A 188 -27.36 19.37 1.04
CA PRO A 188 -26.53 18.27 1.51
C PRO A 188 -27.00 17.70 2.85
N LYS A 189 -27.21 16.38 2.91
CA LYS A 189 -27.46 15.66 4.17
C LYS A 189 -26.16 15.39 4.91
N LYS A 190 -25.85 16.22 5.92
CA LYS A 190 -24.65 16.07 6.75
C LYS A 190 -24.58 14.71 7.43
N ILE A 191 -23.36 14.17 7.55
CA ILE A 191 -23.08 12.97 8.32
C ILE A 191 -22.18 13.29 9.52
N LYS A 192 -21.82 12.27 10.31
CA LYS A 192 -21.05 12.43 11.56
C LYS A 192 -19.54 12.69 11.37
N TRP A 193 -19.04 12.76 10.14
CA TRP A 193 -17.66 13.13 9.82
C TRP A 193 -17.60 14.03 8.59
N TYR A 194 -16.39 14.50 8.27
CA TYR A 194 -16.13 15.53 7.28
C TYR A 194 -14.92 15.19 6.41
N ALA A 195 -14.67 16.00 5.37
CA ALA A 195 -13.51 15.89 4.50
C ALA A 195 -12.19 16.23 5.24
N GLY A 196 -11.20 15.35 5.17
CA GLY A 196 -9.94 15.42 5.91
C GLY A 196 -10.09 15.07 7.39
#